data_AF-A0A1Z4I790-F1
#
_entry.id   AF-A0A1Z4I790-F1
#
_cell.length_a   1.000
_cell.length_b   1.000
_cell.length_c   1.000
_cell.angle_alpha   90.00
_cell.angle_beta   90.00
_cell.angle_gamma   90.00
#
_symmetry.space_group_name_H-M   'P 1'
#
loop_
_entity.id
_entity.type
_entity.pdbx_description
1 polymer ?
#
loop_
_entity_poly.entity_id
_entity_poly.type
_entity_poly.pdbx_seq_one_letter_code
_entity_poly.pdbx_strand_id
1 'polypeptide(L)'
;MSETIRGGIQAVDKGQAEAAMSMGVPYRLMMWDIIMPQALKNILPALVNETIGLLKDSALVSTIGVVEILRSAQIVGANKYIYFEPLLFAGLIYYVLVMGLTYGASVLERRLRQSE
;
A
#
# COMPACT_ATOMS: atom_id res chain seq x y z
N MET A 1 -1.04 10.65 5.37
CA MET A 1 -0.11 11.54 4.63
C MET A 1 0.62 12.59 5.49
N SER A 2 -0.02 13.66 6.00
CA SER A 2 0.70 14.69 6.81
C SER A 2 1.28 14.12 8.11
N GLU A 3 0.54 13.23 8.79
CA GLU A 3 1.03 12.52 9.98
C GLU A 3 2.14 11.51 9.66
N THR A 4 2.08 10.83 8.52
CA THR A 4 3.14 9.91 8.05
C THR A 4 4.45 10.64 7.84
N ILE A 5 4.40 11.83 7.21
CA ILE A 5 5.56 12.69 6.98
C ILE A 5 6.10 13.24 8.31
N ARG A 6 5.22 13.73 9.19
CA ARG A 6 5.62 14.23 10.52
C ARG A 6 6.24 13.12 11.37
N GLY A 7 5.65 11.93 11.36
CA GLY A 7 6.12 10.75 12.07
C GLY A 7 7.49 10.29 11.57
N GLY A 8 7.72 10.31 10.26
CA GLY A 8 9.01 9.91 9.71
C GLY A 8 10.12 10.94 9.92
N ILE A 9 9.81 12.23 10.05
CA ILE A 9 10.76 13.25 10.51
C ILE A 9 11.07 13.07 12.01
N GLN A 10 10.06 12.78 12.83
CA GLN A 10 10.25 12.52 14.28
C GLN A 10 10.96 11.19 14.57
N ALA A 11 10.96 10.26 13.62
CA ALA A 11 11.68 9.00 13.70
C ALA A 11 13.20 9.14 13.49
N VAL A 12 13.67 10.28 12.98
CA VAL A 12 15.10 10.58 12.88
C VAL A 12 15.66 10.84 14.28
N ASP A 13 16.80 10.24 14.59
CA ASP A 13 17.43 10.36 15.90
C ASP A 13 17.70 11.83 16.25
N LYS A 14 17.26 12.26 17.44
CA LYS A 14 17.46 13.64 17.92
C LYS A 14 18.94 14.01 18.03
N GLY A 15 19.82 13.04 18.27
CA GLY A 15 21.25 13.19 18.28
C GLY A 15 21.84 13.70 16.96
N GLN A 16 21.20 13.43 15.81
CA GLN A 16 21.62 14.00 14.52
C GLN A 16 21.42 15.51 14.47
N ALA A 17 20.30 15.99 15.01
CA ALA A 17 20.02 17.41 15.12
C ALA A 17 20.91 18.08 16.18
N GLU A 18 21.10 17.45 17.33
CA GLU A 18 21.97 17.94 18.41
C GLU A 18 23.45 18.00 17.98
N ALA A 19 23.94 17.03 17.22
CA ALA A 19 25.28 17.03 16.66
C ALA A 19 25.47 18.11 15.59
N ALA A 20 24.51 18.28 14.68
CA ALA A 20 24.55 19.32 13.67
C ALA A 20 24.53 20.73 14.29
N MET A 21 23.71 20.94 15.33
CA MET A 21 23.71 22.19 16.10
C MET A 21 25.05 22.41 16.83
N SER A 22 25.64 21.36 17.40
CA SER A 22 26.95 21.44 18.08
C SER A 22 28.10 21.76 17.11
N MET A 23 27.98 21.37 15.84
CA MET A 23 28.93 21.72 14.78
C MET A 23 28.62 23.08 14.11
N GLY A 24 27.63 23.82 14.58
CA GLY A 24 27.26 25.14 14.02
C GLY A 24 26.62 25.08 12.64
N VAL A 25 26.06 23.93 12.24
CA VAL A 25 25.39 23.76 10.95
C VAL A 25 24.09 24.57 10.94
N PRO A 26 23.86 25.45 9.94
CA PRO A 26 22.64 26.24 9.87
C PRO A 26 21.42 25.33 9.63
N TYR A 27 20.29 25.68 10.26
CA TYR A 27 19.06 24.88 10.26
C TYR A 27 18.61 24.40 8.87
N ARG A 28 18.71 25.26 7.85
CA ARG A 28 18.35 24.91 6.47
C ARG A 28 19.21 23.77 5.91
N LEU A 29 20.52 23.81 6.17
CA LEU A 29 21.48 22.81 5.70
C LEU A 29 21.29 21.50 6.49
N MET A 30 21.12 21.59 7.81
CA MET A 30 20.79 20.45 8.65
C MET A 30 19.51 19.73 8.18
N MET A 31 18.46 20.49 7.87
CA MET A 31 17.20 19.91 7.43
C MET A 31 17.34 19.24 6.06
N TRP A 32 17.98 19.89 5.08
CA TRP A 32 18.10 19.36 3.72
C TRP A 32 19.11 18.23 3.56
N ASP A 33 20.29 18.34 4.17
CA ASP A 33 21.40 17.40 3.94
C ASP A 33 21.44 16.25 4.95
N ILE A 34 20.85 16.42 6.14
CA ILE A 34 20.95 15.44 7.23
C ILE A 34 19.58 14.82 7.53
N ILE A 35 18.60 15.64 7.93
CA ILE A 35 17.32 15.14 8.46
C ILE A 35 16.41 14.64 7.34
N MET A 36 16.22 15.41 6.27
CA MET A 36 15.33 15.05 5.16
C MET A 36 15.70 13.71 4.49
N PRO A 37 16.95 13.44 4.10
CA PRO A 37 17.29 12.14 3.48
C PRO A 37 17.09 10.96 4.42
N GLN A 38 17.27 11.13 5.74
CA GLN A 38 16.98 10.08 6.73
C GLN A 38 15.48 9.90 6.95
N ALA A 39 14.75 11.01 7.09
CA ALA A 39 13.30 11.00 7.21
C ALA A 39 12.64 10.36 5.98
N LEU A 40 13.13 10.65 4.77
CA LEU A 40 12.61 10.09 3.53
C LEU A 40 12.72 8.56 3.50
N LYS A 41 13.83 8.00 4.00
CA LYS A 41 14.01 6.54 4.13
C LYS A 41 12.97 5.91 5.06
N ASN A 42 12.54 6.62 6.10
CA ASN A 42 11.50 6.14 7.02
C ASN A 42 10.08 6.36 6.46
N ILE A 43 9.86 7.46 5.74
CA ILE A 43 8.54 7.84 5.20
C ILE A 43 8.18 7.00 3.97
N LEU A 44 9.14 6.71 3.08
CA LEU A 44 8.88 6.01 1.82
C LEU A 44 8.23 4.62 2.01
N PRO A 45 8.72 3.73 2.89
CA PRO A 45 8.07 2.44 3.16
C PRO A 45 6.65 2.61 3.70
N ALA A 46 6.46 3.58 4.61
CA ALA A 46 5.15 3.87 5.20
C ALA A 46 4.16 4.39 4.16
N LEU A 47 4.59 5.30 3.27
CA LEU A 47 3.77 5.79 2.16
C LEU A 47 3.41 4.69 1.17
N VAL A 48 4.33 3.77 0.87
CA VAL A 48 4.04 2.62 0.02
C VAL A 48 3.02 1.71 0.68
N ASN A 49 3.15 1.42 1.97
CA ASN A 49 2.16 0.64 2.71
C ASN A 49 0.79 1.32 2.76
N GLU A 50 0.75 2.63 3.04
CA GLU A 50 -0.48 3.42 3.03
C GLU A 50 -1.10 3.44 1.63
N THR A 51 -0.29 3.54 0.57
CA THR A 51 -0.75 3.50 -0.84
C THR A 51 -1.27 2.12 -1.22
N ILE A 52 -0.63 1.02 -0.79
CA ILE A 52 -1.13 -0.35 -1.00
C ILE A 52 -2.44 -0.56 -0.24
N GLY A 53 -2.54 -0.05 1.00
CA GLY A 53 -3.77 -0.03 1.78
C GLY A 53 -4.88 0.71 1.04
N LEU A 54 -4.60 1.92 0.54
CA LEU A 54 -5.51 2.69 -0.28
C LEU A 54 -5.84 2.01 -1.61
N LEU A 55 -4.94 1.22 -2.20
CA LEU A 55 -5.20 0.42 -3.39
C LEU A 55 -6.12 -0.77 -3.08
N LYS A 56 -5.99 -1.37 -1.89
CA LYS A 56 -6.90 -2.40 -1.36
C LYS A 56 -8.26 -1.81 -0.99
N ASP A 57 -8.32 -0.61 -0.45
CA ASP A 57 -9.58 0.07 -0.15
C ASP A 57 -10.22 0.62 -1.43
N SER A 58 -9.40 1.09 -2.38
CA SER A 58 -9.79 1.41 -3.76
C SER A 58 -10.12 0.15 -4.57
N ALA A 59 -9.90 -1.05 -4.02
CA ALA A 59 -10.58 -2.26 -4.46
C ALA A 59 -12.10 -2.16 -4.22
N LEU A 60 -12.63 -0.98 -3.87
CA LEU A 60 -13.90 -0.46 -4.41
C LEU A 60 -14.13 -0.82 -5.90
N VAL A 61 -13.09 -0.82 -6.73
CA VAL A 61 -13.10 -1.36 -8.12
C VAL A 61 -13.27 -2.89 -8.15
N SER A 62 -12.70 -3.61 -7.19
CA SER A 62 -13.02 -5.03 -6.96
C SER A 62 -14.47 -5.21 -6.53
N THR A 63 -15.08 -4.34 -5.72
CA THR A 63 -16.54 -4.44 -5.48
C THR A 63 -17.33 -4.23 -6.75
N ILE A 64 -16.94 -3.31 -7.63
CA ILE A 64 -17.60 -3.15 -8.95
C ILE A 64 -17.42 -4.42 -9.79
N GLY A 65 -16.19 -4.96 -9.89
CA GLY A 65 -15.91 -6.20 -10.61
C GLY A 65 -16.57 -7.44 -9.98
N VAL A 66 -16.66 -7.51 -8.66
CA VAL A 66 -17.36 -8.56 -7.90
C VAL A 66 -18.85 -8.48 -8.17
N VAL A 67 -19.44 -7.27 -8.16
CA VAL A 67 -20.85 -7.07 -8.49
C VAL A 67 -21.11 -7.54 -9.93
N GLU A 68 -20.23 -7.24 -10.89
CA GLU A 68 -20.36 -7.74 -12.26
C GLU A 68 -20.20 -9.26 -12.38
N ILE A 69 -19.23 -9.85 -11.68
CA ILE A 69 -19.00 -11.31 -11.65
C ILE A 69 -20.19 -12.03 -11.02
N LEU A 70 -20.69 -11.54 -9.87
CA LEU A 70 -21.85 -12.11 -9.18
C LEU A 70 -23.10 -11.96 -10.03
N ARG A 71 -23.30 -10.79 -10.65
CA ARG A 71 -24.45 -10.53 -11.53
C ARG A 71 -24.40 -11.43 -12.76
N SER A 72 -23.22 -11.65 -13.33
CA SER A 72 -23.03 -12.59 -14.44
C SER A 72 -23.36 -14.02 -14.02
N ALA A 73 -22.89 -14.46 -12.85
CA ALA A 73 -23.22 -15.77 -12.30
C ALA A 73 -24.73 -15.92 -12.03
N GLN A 74 -25.40 -14.89 -11.53
CA GLN A 74 -26.85 -14.89 -11.33
C GLN A 74 -27.63 -14.91 -12.64
N ILE A 75 -27.18 -14.20 -13.68
CA ILE A 75 -27.78 -14.24 -15.03
C ILE A 75 -27.68 -15.65 -15.60
N VAL A 76 -26.51 -16.30 -15.52
CA VAL A 76 -26.33 -17.69 -15.99
C VAL A 76 -27.18 -18.65 -15.16
N GLY A 77 -27.20 -18.48 -13.83
CA GLY A 77 -28.00 -19.29 -12.93
C GLY A 77 -29.51 -19.16 -13.19
N ALA A 78 -29.99 -17.96 -13.52
CA ALA A 78 -31.38 -17.72 -13.89
C ALA A 78 -31.73 -18.32 -15.25
N ASN A 79 -30.82 -18.28 -16.22
CA ASN A 79 -31.03 -18.87 -17.55
C ASN A 79 -30.99 -20.41 -17.54
N LYS A 80 -30.15 -21.00 -16.69
CA LYS A 80 -29.94 -22.45 -16.61
C LYS A 80 -30.70 -23.12 -15.46
N TYR A 81 -31.34 -22.35 -14.59
CA TYR A 81 -31.93 -22.78 -13.31
C TYR A 81 -30.95 -23.51 -12.38
N ILE A 82 -29.64 -23.33 -12.60
CA ILE A 82 -28.58 -23.94 -11.79
C ILE A 82 -27.71 -22.81 -11.25
N TYR A 83 -27.91 -22.46 -9.98
CA TYR A 83 -27.20 -21.33 -9.34
C TYR A 83 -25.90 -21.74 -8.66
N PHE A 84 -25.76 -23.01 -8.29
CA PHE A 84 -24.62 -23.49 -7.51
C PHE A 84 -23.30 -23.39 -8.30
N GLU A 85 -23.25 -23.96 -9.51
CA GLU A 85 -22.03 -24.00 -10.32
C GLU A 85 -21.56 -22.60 -10.77
N PRO A 86 -22.44 -21.69 -11.26
CA PRO A 86 -22.03 -20.34 -11.65
C PRO A 86 -21.51 -19.50 -10.46
N LEU A 87 -22.13 -19.63 -9.28
CA LEU A 87 -21.67 -18.93 -8.08
C LEU A 87 -20.33 -19.46 -7.58
N LEU A 88 -20.10 -20.77 -7.66
CA LEU A 88 -18.81 -21.39 -7.33
C LEU A 88 -17.69 -20.89 -8.26
N PHE A 89 -17.97 -20.80 -9.56
CA PHE A 89 -17.04 -20.27 -10.55
C PHE A 89 -16.73 -18.79 -10.32
N ALA A 90 -17.74 -17.98 -10.02
CA ALA A 90 -17.58 -16.58 -9.64
C ALA A 90 -16.68 -16.43 -8.40
N GLY A 91 -16.90 -17.24 -7.36
CA GLY A 91 -16.08 -17.24 -6.15
C GLY A 91 -14.63 -17.62 -6.42
N LEU A 92 -14.39 -18.61 -7.29
CA LEU A 92 -13.06 -19.04 -7.69
C LEU A 92 -12.31 -17.92 -8.45
N ILE A 93 -12.97 -17.26 -9.40
CA ILE A 93 -12.40 -16.14 -10.16
C ILE A 93 -12.02 -15.01 -9.22
N TYR A 94 -12.91 -14.67 -8.29
CA TYR A 94 -12.62 -13.65 -7.28
C TYR A 94 -11.42 -14.01 -6.41
N TYR A 95 -11.34 -15.26 -5.94
CA TYR A 95 -10.23 -15.74 -5.13
C TYR A 95 -8.89 -15.64 -5.87
N VAL A 96 -8.83 -16.04 -7.14
CA VAL A 96 -7.62 -15.95 -7.97
C VAL A 96 -7.19 -14.49 -8.16
N LEU A 97 -8.13 -13.57 -8.42
CA LEU A 97 -7.86 -12.14 -8.55
C LEU A 97 -7.25 -11.56 -7.27
N VAL A 98 -7.88 -11.83 -6.12
CA VAL A 98 -7.39 -11.33 -4.82
C VAL A 98 -6.02 -11.91 -4.49
N MET A 99 -5.81 -13.19 -4.72
CA MET A 99 -4.53 -13.86 -4.50
C MET A 99 -3.42 -13.26 -5.39
N GLY A 100 -3.72 -13.03 -6.67
CA GLY A 100 -2.78 -12.44 -7.63
C GLY A 100 -2.36 -11.01 -7.23
N LEU A 101 -3.32 -10.17 -6.85
CA LEU A 101 -3.05 -8.81 -6.38
C LEU A 101 -2.24 -8.81 -5.07
N THR A 102 -2.59 -9.68 -4.12
CA THR A 102 -1.89 -9.82 -2.84
C THR A 102 -0.44 -10.29 -3.06
N TYR A 103 -0.25 -11.26 -3.95
CA TYR A 103 1.09 -11.74 -4.31
C TYR A 103 1.92 -10.63 -4.98
N GLY A 104 1.36 -9.92 -5.97
CA GLY A 104 2.04 -8.80 -6.64
C GLY A 104 2.46 -7.70 -5.66
N ALA A 105 1.57 -7.33 -4.73
CA ALA A 105 1.88 -6.36 -3.68
C ALA A 105 3.02 -6.86 -2.76
N SER A 106 2.99 -8.14 -2.36
CA SER A 106 4.04 -8.72 -1.49
C SER A 106 5.41 -8.80 -2.16
N VAL A 107 5.45 -9.02 -3.48
CA VAL A 107 6.70 -9.03 -4.27
C VAL A 107 7.25 -7.61 -4.39
N LEU A 108 6.39 -6.61 -4.62
CA LEU A 108 6.79 -5.21 -4.66
C LEU A 108 7.34 -4.76 -3.29
N GLU A 109 6.67 -5.11 -2.20
CA GLU A 109 7.11 -4.85 -0.83
C GLU A 109 8.50 -5.44 -0.57
N ARG A 110 8.70 -6.73 -0.90
CA ARG A 110 10.00 -7.40 -0.73
C ARG A 110 11.13 -6.75 -1.52
N ARG A 111 10.88 -6.29 -2.75
CA ARG A 111 11.89 -5.61 -3.57
C ARG A 111 12.30 -4.26 -3.00
N LEU A 112 11.34 -3.49 -2.50
CA LEU A 112 11.61 -2.20 -1.87
C LEU A 112 12.37 -2.36 -0.56
N ARG A 113 12.07 -3.41 0.22
CA ARG A 113 12.76 -3.72 1.47
C ARG A 113 14.18 -4.25 1.30
N GLN A 114 14.53 -4.75 0.12
CA GLN A 114 15.91 -5.17 -0.22
C GLN A 114 16.82 -4.01 -0.67
N SER A 115 16.30 -2.79 -0.77
CA SER A 115 17.11 -1.58 -1.02
C SER A 115 17.39 -0.77 0.25
N GLU A 116 17.08 -1.32 1.43
CA GLU A 116 17.67 -0.92 2.72
C GLU A 116 19.06 -1.56 2.88
#